data_AF-A0A7V4H0D7-F1
#
_entry.id   AF-A0A7V4H0D7-F1
#
_cell.length_a   1.000
_cell.length_b   1.000
_cell.length_c   1.000
_cell.angle_alpha   90.00
_cell.angle_beta   90.00
_cell.angle_gamma   90.00
#
_symmetry.space_group_name_H-M   'P 1'
#
loop_
_entity.id
_entity.type
_entity.pdbx_description
1 polymer ?
#
loop_
_entity_poly.entity_id
_entity_poly.type
_entity_poly.pdbx_seq_one_letter_code
_entity_poly.pdbx_strand_id
1 'polypeptide(L)'
;MSAEFLTCARCKSPVKVPPRTPEQPLAARLRLVAPKDEAPPPVPTEALPPGDPRRKLLSRQFRRRRVRRAPGRGHLFWPWVLFVGLVIVLGILRFYPGVIPPAQVDWLVKAGITGLLFLHAVIIAYAFMEDAFHGVLCAIVPGYSLYYVFFEVDQFYMRAVMAALLVVFGLDTADAIRRVALESYDGITRWMNNPDNAFRKDRVPGT
;
A
#
# COMPACT_ATOMS: atom_id res chain seq x y z
N MET A 1 -3.63 51.45 -42.15
CA MET A 1 -5.11 51.62 -42.14
C MET A 1 -5.66 50.30 -41.62
N SER A 2 -6.24 50.12 -40.44
CA SER A 2 -6.81 50.99 -39.42
C SER A 2 -6.51 50.36 -38.05
N ALA A 3 -6.10 51.14 -37.03
CA ALA A 3 -5.87 50.58 -35.70
C ALA A 3 -7.22 50.29 -35.05
N GLU A 4 -7.60 49.02 -34.93
CA GLU A 4 -8.79 48.61 -34.16
C GLU A 4 -8.51 48.84 -32.68
N PHE A 5 -9.19 49.83 -32.09
CA PHE A 5 -9.16 50.10 -30.66
C PHE A 5 -10.30 49.34 -29.99
N LEU A 6 -10.00 48.55 -28.97
CA LEU A 6 -11.01 47.94 -28.11
C LEU A 6 -11.19 48.79 -26.86
N THR A 7 -12.43 49.05 -26.47
CA THR A 7 -12.75 49.78 -25.24
C THR A 7 -12.81 48.83 -24.04
N CYS A 8 -12.15 49.21 -22.95
CA CYS A 8 -12.22 48.43 -21.72
C CYS A 8 -13.64 48.50 -21.13
N ALA A 9 -14.26 47.35 -20.87
CA ALA A 9 -15.64 47.28 -20.36
C ALA A 9 -15.86 47.98 -19.01
N ARG A 10 -14.80 48.12 -18.19
CA ARG A 10 -14.91 48.66 -16.82
C ARG A 10 -14.62 50.17 -16.72
N CYS A 11 -13.67 50.68 -17.50
CA CYS A 11 -13.25 52.09 -17.42
C CYS A 11 -13.42 52.87 -18.73
N LYS A 12 -13.93 52.24 -19.79
CA LYS A 12 -14.20 52.82 -21.11
C LYS A 12 -13.00 53.48 -21.80
N SER A 13 -11.78 53.31 -21.28
CA SER A 13 -10.58 53.83 -21.94
C SER A 13 -10.22 52.99 -23.17
N PRO A 14 -9.72 53.61 -24.25
CA PRO A 14 -9.29 52.90 -25.44
C PRO A 14 -7.96 52.18 -25.18
N VAL A 15 -7.95 50.86 -25.36
CA VAL A 15 -6.75 50.03 -25.23
C VAL A 15 -6.28 49.63 -26.62
N LYS A 16 -5.01 49.92 -26.92
CA LYS A 16 -4.39 49.57 -28.21
C LYS A 16 -4.10 48.06 -28.23
N VAL A 17 -4.70 47.35 -29.18
CA VAL A 17 -4.48 45.90 -29.35
C VAL A 17 -3.05 45.69 -29.90
N PRO A 18 -2.19 44.90 -29.22
CA PRO A 18 -0.85 44.63 -29.72
C PRO A 18 -0.92 43.78 -31.00
N PRO A 19 -0.07 44.05 -32.01
CA PRO A 19 -0.10 43.33 -33.27
C PRO A 19 0.18 41.84 -33.05
N ARG A 20 -0.76 40.99 -33.48
CA ARG A 20 -0.56 39.53 -33.51
C ARG A 20 0.37 39.19 -34.66
N THR A 21 1.62 38.88 -34.33
CA THR A 21 2.57 38.29 -35.28
C THR A 21 2.14 36.84 -35.57
N PRO A 22 2.02 36.43 -36.85
CA PRO A 22 1.61 35.08 -37.18
C PRO A 22 2.76 34.09 -36.99
N GLU A 23 2.42 33.03 -36.26
CA GLU A 23 2.95 31.65 -36.36
C GLU A 23 4.43 31.39 -36.05
N GLN A 24 4.71 31.16 -34.76
CA GLN A 24 5.65 30.10 -34.40
C GLN A 24 4.87 28.82 -34.11
N PRO A 25 5.33 27.65 -34.62
CA PRO A 25 4.61 26.40 -34.47
C PRO A 25 4.42 26.04 -33.00
N LEU A 26 3.18 25.66 -32.66
CA LEU A 26 2.68 25.35 -31.31
C LEU A 26 3.59 24.38 -30.52
N ALA A 27 4.36 23.54 -31.22
CA ALA A 27 5.32 22.60 -30.66
C ALA A 27 6.48 23.25 -29.88
N ALA A 28 6.81 24.52 -30.17
CA ALA A 28 7.85 25.25 -29.42
C ALA A 28 7.36 25.79 -28.07
N ARG A 29 6.04 26.02 -27.91
CA ARG A 29 5.44 26.51 -26.65
C ARG A 29 5.00 25.40 -25.70
N LEU A 30 4.94 24.16 -26.17
CA LEU A 30 4.62 22.97 -25.37
C LEU A 30 5.86 22.16 -24.97
N ARG A 31 7.05 22.78 -24.96
CA ARG A 31 8.07 22.35 -24.00
C ARG A 31 7.60 22.82 -22.64
N LEU A 32 6.89 21.92 -21.94
CA LEU A 32 6.80 21.96 -20.48
C LEU A 32 8.18 22.34 -19.98
N VAL A 33 8.27 23.52 -19.37
CA VAL A 33 9.38 23.87 -18.50
C VAL A 33 9.51 22.65 -17.58
N ALA A 34 10.56 21.85 -17.79
CA ALA A 34 10.96 20.83 -16.84
C ALA A 34 10.90 21.54 -15.49
N PRO A 35 10.19 21.00 -14.49
CA PRO A 35 9.94 21.72 -13.25
C PRO A 35 11.30 22.16 -12.75
N LYS A 36 11.55 23.48 -12.85
CA LYS A 36 12.57 24.12 -12.04
C LYS A 36 12.23 23.65 -10.65
N ASP A 37 13.20 23.08 -9.94
CA ASP A 37 13.06 22.67 -8.54
C ASP A 37 12.63 23.89 -7.71
N GLU A 38 11.35 24.21 -7.79
CA GLU A 38 10.67 25.18 -6.97
C GLU A 38 10.38 24.38 -5.72
N ALA A 39 11.29 24.54 -4.76
CA ALA A 39 11.12 24.05 -3.42
C ALA A 39 9.68 24.34 -2.97
N PRO A 40 8.98 23.35 -2.36
CA PRO A 40 7.63 23.58 -1.89
C PRO A 40 7.60 24.84 -1.00
N PRO A 41 6.50 25.61 -1.03
CA PRO A 41 6.37 26.81 -0.20
C PRO A 41 6.73 26.42 1.25
N PRO A 42 7.57 27.23 1.94
CA PRO A 42 7.98 26.90 3.28
C PRO A 42 6.73 26.80 4.14
N VAL A 43 6.40 25.57 4.54
CA VAL A 43 5.58 25.31 5.72
C VAL A 43 6.18 26.19 6.81
N PRO A 44 5.39 27.02 7.53
CA PRO A 44 5.88 27.83 8.63
C PRO A 44 6.65 26.92 9.58
N THR A 45 7.96 26.95 9.41
CA THR A 45 8.90 26.19 10.21
C THR A 45 9.05 27.07 11.42
N GLU A 46 8.14 26.92 12.39
CA GLU A 46 8.40 27.44 13.73
C GLU A 46 9.78 26.91 14.15
N ALA A 47 10.66 27.90 14.26
CA ALA A 47 12.09 27.86 14.48
C ALA A 47 12.67 26.54 15.02
N LEU A 48 13.20 25.71 14.12
CA LEU A 48 14.37 24.90 14.49
C LEU A 48 15.64 25.65 14.06
N PRO A 49 16.63 25.80 14.96
CA PRO A 49 17.82 26.58 14.72
C PRO A 49 18.61 26.08 13.50
N PRO A 50 19.16 26.99 12.68
CA PRO A 50 19.93 26.66 11.48
C PRO A 50 21.26 26.02 11.89
N GLY A 51 21.27 24.71 12.05
CA GLY A 51 22.45 23.96 12.49
C GLY A 51 22.14 22.56 13.00
N ASP A 52 20.87 22.25 13.28
CA ASP A 52 20.50 20.97 13.88
C ASP A 52 20.70 19.79 12.90
N PRO A 53 21.55 18.79 13.21
CA PRO A 53 21.73 17.60 12.38
C PRO A 53 20.43 16.83 12.13
N ARG A 54 19.41 16.99 13.00
CA ARG A 54 18.07 16.38 12.83
C ARG A 54 17.36 16.84 11.55
N ARG A 55 17.56 18.09 11.12
CA ARG A 55 16.96 18.63 9.88
C ARG A 55 17.55 17.99 8.62
N LYS A 56 18.83 17.63 8.65
CA LYS A 56 19.52 16.91 7.56
C LYS A 56 19.11 15.44 7.49
N LEU A 57 18.79 14.83 8.63
CA LEU A 57 18.29 13.45 8.69
C LEU A 57 16.89 13.33 8.10
N LEU A 58 15.94 14.18 8.52
CA LEU A 58 14.57 14.17 7.99
C LEU A 58 14.55 14.41 6.47
N SER A 59 15.26 15.43 6.00
CA SER A 59 15.34 15.72 4.55
C SER A 59 16.01 14.61 3.74
N ARG A 60 17.03 13.92 4.29
CA ARG A 60 17.60 12.71 3.65
C ARG A 60 16.62 11.54 3.62
N GLN A 61 15.83 11.34 4.66
CA GLN A 61 14.87 10.24 4.77
C GLN A 61 13.74 10.41 3.73
N PHE A 62 13.19 11.62 3.61
CA PHE A 62 12.20 11.94 2.57
C PHE A 62 12.80 11.89 1.15
N ARG A 63 14.05 12.34 0.97
CA ARG A 63 14.74 12.26 -0.33
C ARG A 63 15.04 10.81 -0.73
N ARG A 64 15.43 9.92 0.19
CA ARG A 64 15.62 8.49 -0.09
C ARG A 64 14.32 7.79 -0.49
N ARG A 65 13.19 8.11 0.15
CA ARG A 65 11.87 7.59 -0.28
C ARG A 65 11.48 8.07 -1.69
N ARG A 66 11.87 9.28 -2.07
CA ARG A 66 11.56 9.85 -3.40
C ARG A 66 12.45 9.29 -4.52
N VAL A 67 13.73 9.00 -4.23
CA VAL A 67 14.68 8.44 -5.21
C VAL A 67 14.44 6.95 -5.49
N ARG A 68 13.72 6.22 -4.62
CA ARG A 68 13.26 4.86 -4.93
C ARG A 68 12.12 4.79 -5.97
N ARG A 69 11.52 5.93 -6.32
CA ARG A 69 10.37 6.01 -7.24
C ARG A 69 10.78 6.48 -8.63
N ALA A 70 11.29 5.55 -9.43
CA ALA A 70 11.05 5.51 -10.87
C ALA A 70 11.52 4.15 -11.39
N PRO A 71 10.78 3.06 -11.14
CA PRO A 71 11.02 1.84 -11.88
C PRO A 71 10.93 2.15 -13.37
N GLY A 72 12.02 1.94 -14.10
CA GLY A 72 12.01 2.03 -15.56
C GLY A 72 10.86 1.19 -16.11
N ARG A 73 10.13 1.74 -17.10
CA ARG A 73 8.88 1.19 -17.65
C ARG A 73 8.97 -0.29 -18.07
N GLY A 74 10.18 -0.82 -18.30
CA GLY A 74 10.43 -2.23 -18.65
C GLY A 74 10.43 -3.23 -17.48
N HIS A 75 10.58 -2.79 -16.23
CA HIS A 75 10.66 -3.73 -15.10
C HIS A 75 9.27 -4.15 -14.53
N LEU A 76 8.18 -3.47 -14.93
CA LEU A 76 6.83 -3.80 -14.48
C LEU A 76 6.26 -5.07 -15.15
N PHE A 77 6.78 -5.47 -16.30
CA PHE A 77 6.25 -6.60 -17.06
C PHE A 77 6.53 -7.95 -16.37
N TRP A 78 7.76 -8.16 -15.91
CA TRP A 78 8.19 -9.42 -15.30
C TRP A 78 7.41 -9.84 -14.05
N PRO A 79 7.17 -8.96 -13.06
CA PRO A 79 6.34 -9.28 -11.90
C PRO A 79 4.90 -9.61 -12.27
N TRP A 80 4.36 -8.98 -13.31
CA TRP A 80 3.00 -9.24 -13.79
C TRP A 80 2.90 -10.61 -14.46
N VAL A 81 3.88 -10.97 -15.30
CA VAL A 81 4.00 -12.31 -15.89
C VAL A 81 4.15 -13.36 -14.78
N LEU A 82 4.98 -13.09 -13.78
CA LEU A 82 5.14 -13.99 -12.64
C LEU A 82 3.82 -14.17 -11.87
N PHE A 83 3.11 -13.07 -11.59
CA PHE A 83 1.80 -13.12 -10.94
C PHE A 83 0.81 -14.00 -11.71
N VAL A 84 0.63 -13.72 -13.00
CA VAL A 84 -0.31 -14.47 -13.85
C VAL A 84 0.11 -15.93 -13.97
N GLY A 85 1.39 -16.19 -14.21
CA GLY A 85 1.94 -17.54 -14.27
C GLY A 85 1.68 -18.32 -12.99
N LEU A 86 1.93 -17.71 -11.82
CA LEU A 86 1.71 -18.36 -10.53
C LEU A 86 0.22 -18.64 -10.28
N VAL A 87 -0.66 -17.68 -10.59
CA VAL A 87 -2.12 -17.85 -10.46
C VAL A 87 -2.62 -18.97 -11.36
N ILE A 88 -2.18 -19.02 -12.62
CA ILE A 88 -2.58 -20.07 -13.56
C ILE A 88 -2.06 -21.43 -13.09
N VAL A 89 -0.78 -21.54 -12.75
CA VAL A 89 -0.18 -22.81 -12.31
C VAL A 89 -0.87 -23.33 -11.05
N LEU A 90 -0.97 -22.50 -10.01
CA LEU A 90 -1.61 -22.90 -8.75
C LEU A 90 -3.12 -23.13 -8.93
N GLY A 91 -3.77 -22.33 -9.77
CA GLY A 91 -5.19 -22.47 -10.09
C GLY A 91 -5.49 -23.78 -10.82
N ILE A 92 -4.70 -24.15 -11.83
CA ILE A 92 -4.83 -25.45 -12.52
C ILE A 92 -4.58 -26.59 -11.53
N LEU A 93 -3.50 -26.48 -10.75
CA LEU A 93 -3.10 -27.52 -9.79
C LEU A 93 -4.19 -27.78 -8.74
N ARG A 94 -4.95 -26.74 -8.38
CA ARG A 94 -5.99 -26.80 -7.37
C ARG A 94 -7.37 -27.17 -7.93
N PHE A 95 -7.80 -26.54 -9.02
CA PHE A 95 -9.19 -26.58 -9.48
C PHE A 95 -9.41 -27.53 -10.66
N TYR A 96 -8.37 -27.93 -11.38
CA TYR A 96 -8.55 -28.79 -12.55
C TYR A 96 -8.58 -30.27 -12.14
N PRO A 97 -9.72 -30.97 -12.36
CA PRO A 97 -9.82 -32.38 -12.01
C PRO A 97 -8.89 -33.21 -12.90
N GLY A 98 -8.08 -34.08 -12.29
CA GLY A 98 -7.20 -35.03 -13.00
C GLY A 98 -5.71 -34.67 -13.05
N VAL A 99 -5.30 -33.47 -12.59
CA VAL A 99 -3.86 -33.12 -12.47
C VAL A 99 -3.25 -33.73 -11.21
N ILE A 100 -4.01 -33.74 -10.12
CA ILE A 100 -3.58 -34.22 -8.80
C ILE A 100 -4.65 -35.15 -8.21
N PRO A 101 -4.26 -36.26 -7.55
CA PRO A 101 -5.19 -37.10 -6.78
C PRO A 101 -5.90 -36.31 -5.68
N PRO A 102 -7.20 -36.53 -5.42
CA PRO A 102 -7.97 -35.73 -4.47
C PRO A 102 -7.36 -35.66 -3.07
N ALA A 103 -6.72 -36.74 -2.60
CA ALA A 103 -6.02 -36.78 -1.31
C ALA A 103 -4.84 -35.79 -1.20
N GLN A 104 -4.23 -35.42 -2.32
CA GLN A 104 -3.11 -34.47 -2.35
C GLN A 104 -3.58 -33.01 -2.46
N VAL A 105 -4.82 -32.77 -2.90
CA VAL A 105 -5.40 -31.41 -2.97
C VAL A 105 -5.59 -30.84 -1.56
N ASP A 106 -6.03 -31.66 -0.60
CA ASP A 106 -6.14 -31.23 0.80
C ASP A 106 -4.79 -30.82 1.39
N TRP A 107 -3.73 -31.56 1.04
CA TRP A 107 -2.38 -31.20 1.42
C TRP A 107 -1.93 -29.90 0.76
N LEU A 108 -2.23 -29.72 -0.53
CA LEU A 108 -1.92 -28.48 -1.27
C LEU A 108 -2.62 -27.26 -0.67
N VAL A 109 -3.89 -27.38 -0.28
CA VAL A 109 -4.64 -26.31 0.38
C VAL A 109 -4.01 -25.97 1.74
N LYS A 110 -3.68 -26.97 2.56
CA LYS A 110 -2.98 -26.75 3.83
C LYS A 110 -1.63 -26.07 3.61
N ALA A 111 -0.84 -26.55 2.66
CA ALA A 111 0.45 -25.95 2.30
C ALA A 111 0.28 -24.50 1.80
N GLY A 112 -0.76 -24.22 1.02
CA GLY A 112 -1.10 -22.88 0.55
C GLY A 112 -1.46 -21.92 1.68
N ILE A 113 -2.32 -22.36 2.62
CA ILE A 113 -2.67 -21.58 3.82
C ILE A 113 -1.42 -21.32 4.67
N THR A 114 -0.63 -22.35 4.97
CA THR A 114 0.61 -22.22 5.76
C THR A 114 1.62 -21.31 5.07
N GLY A 115 1.79 -21.45 3.75
CA GLY A 115 2.67 -20.60 2.95
C GLY A 115 2.23 -19.13 2.96
N LEU A 116 0.93 -18.86 2.86
CA LEU A 116 0.40 -17.50 2.93
C LEU A 116 0.62 -16.88 4.32
N LEU A 117 0.37 -17.62 5.39
CA LEU A 117 0.62 -17.16 6.77
C LEU A 117 2.11 -16.94 7.04
N PHE A 118 2.97 -17.83 6.53
CA PHE A 118 4.43 -17.68 6.64
C PHE A 118 4.91 -16.42 5.91
N LEU A 119 4.46 -16.21 4.67
CA LEU A 119 4.80 -15.00 3.91
C LEU A 119 4.32 -13.74 4.64
N HIS A 120 3.14 -13.80 5.26
CA HIS A 120 2.62 -12.73 6.10
C HIS A 120 3.54 -12.40 7.28
N ALA A 121 4.04 -13.42 7.98
CA ALA A 121 4.99 -13.25 9.07
C ALA A 121 6.33 -12.64 8.59
N VAL A 122 6.82 -13.07 7.43
CA VAL A 122 8.03 -12.50 6.81
C VAL A 122 7.83 -11.01 6.48
N ILE A 123 6.66 -10.64 5.96
CA ILE A 123 6.30 -9.24 5.68
C ILE A 123 6.32 -8.41 6.97
N ILE A 124 5.74 -8.93 8.06
CA ILE A 124 5.73 -8.25 9.36
C ILE A 124 7.17 -8.06 9.87
N ALA A 125 8.00 -9.09 9.81
CA ALA A 125 9.40 -9.01 10.21
C ALA A 125 10.19 -7.98 9.37
N TYR A 126 9.96 -7.97 8.05
CA TYR A 126 10.55 -6.97 7.16
C TYR A 126 10.09 -5.55 7.51
N ALA A 127 8.80 -5.37 7.84
CA ALA A 127 8.27 -4.08 8.28
C ALA A 127 8.95 -3.58 9.56
N PHE A 128 9.21 -4.46 10.54
CA PHE A 128 9.96 -4.10 11.76
C PHE A 128 11.40 -3.67 11.48
N MET A 129 12.05 -4.23 10.45
CA MET A 129 13.40 -3.84 10.07
C MET A 129 13.45 -2.45 9.42
N GLU A 130 12.40 -2.04 8.71
CA GLU A 130 12.34 -0.72 8.09
C GLU A 130 11.85 0.37 9.05
N ASP A 131 10.76 0.11 9.77
CA ASP A 131 10.13 1.04 10.72
C ASP A 131 9.27 0.28 11.74
N ALA A 132 9.63 0.41 13.02
CA ALA A 132 8.91 -0.25 14.11
C ALA A 132 7.41 0.12 14.15
N PHE A 133 7.02 1.34 13.74
CA PHE A 133 5.62 1.73 13.72
C PHE A 133 4.82 0.94 12.67
N HIS A 134 5.38 0.77 11.48
CA HIS A 134 4.76 -0.05 10.43
C HIS A 134 4.72 -1.53 10.84
N GLY A 135 5.76 -2.02 11.52
CA GLY A 135 5.79 -3.38 12.08
C GLY A 135 4.68 -3.62 13.11
N VAL A 136 4.50 -2.70 14.07
CA VAL A 136 3.44 -2.79 15.08
C VAL A 136 2.04 -2.73 14.44
N LEU A 137 1.83 -1.83 13.48
CA LEU A 137 0.56 -1.77 12.75
C LEU A 137 0.28 -3.07 11.98
N CYS A 138 1.29 -3.68 11.35
CA CYS A 138 1.13 -4.97 10.67
C CYS A 138 0.80 -6.12 11.64
N ALA A 139 1.26 -6.05 12.90
CA ALA A 139 1.00 -7.08 13.90
C ALA A 139 -0.38 -6.94 14.57
N ILE A 140 -0.84 -5.71 14.81
CA ILE A 140 -2.10 -5.44 15.53
C ILE A 140 -3.29 -5.44 14.59
N VAL A 141 -3.17 -4.80 13.42
CA VAL A 141 -4.30 -4.60 12.52
C VAL A 141 -4.28 -5.68 11.43
N PRO A 142 -5.18 -6.68 11.49
CA PRO A 142 -5.26 -7.70 10.46
C PRO A 142 -5.56 -7.03 9.11
N GLY A 143 -4.73 -7.34 8.11
CA GLY A 143 -4.82 -6.76 6.76
C GLY A 143 -3.95 -5.53 6.53
N TYR A 144 -3.38 -4.88 7.56
CA TYR A 144 -2.45 -3.76 7.34
C TYR A 144 -1.15 -4.19 6.65
N SER A 145 -0.68 -5.40 6.92
CA SER A 145 0.44 -6.04 6.20
C SER A 145 0.20 -6.18 4.69
N LEU A 146 -1.04 -6.37 4.23
CA LEU A 146 -1.37 -6.35 2.81
C LEU A 146 -1.20 -4.93 2.24
N TYR A 147 -1.73 -3.93 2.94
CA TYR A 147 -1.54 -2.53 2.58
C TYR A 147 -0.05 -2.19 2.50
N TYR A 148 0.73 -2.58 3.50
CA TYR A 148 2.16 -2.34 3.55
C TYR A 148 2.89 -2.95 2.34
N VAL A 149 2.58 -4.20 1.97
CA VAL A 149 3.19 -4.84 0.79
C VAL A 149 2.82 -4.14 -0.51
N PHE A 150 1.53 -3.81 -0.72
CA PHE A 150 1.06 -3.28 -1.98
C PHE A 150 1.33 -1.79 -2.20
N PHE A 151 1.52 -1.02 -1.12
CA PHE A 151 1.69 0.42 -1.22
C PHE A 151 3.07 0.91 -0.77
N GLU A 152 3.67 0.29 0.24
CA GLU A 152 4.93 0.78 0.83
C GLU A 152 6.17 -0.01 0.35
N VAL A 153 6.05 -1.32 0.13
CA VAL A 153 7.18 -2.17 -0.30
C VAL A 153 7.42 -2.06 -1.81
N ASP A 154 8.55 -1.51 -2.25
CA ASP A 154 8.89 -1.37 -3.68
C ASP A 154 9.33 -2.68 -4.38
N GLN A 155 9.34 -3.82 -3.68
CA GLN A 155 9.68 -5.12 -4.28
C GLN A 155 8.48 -5.76 -4.99
N PHE A 156 8.44 -5.61 -6.31
CA PHE A 156 7.35 -6.11 -7.15
C PHE A 156 7.16 -7.64 -7.12
N TYR A 157 8.24 -8.41 -6.96
CA TYR A 157 8.15 -9.87 -6.86
C TYR A 157 7.41 -10.32 -5.61
N MET A 158 7.64 -9.66 -4.47
CA MET A 158 6.98 -9.98 -3.22
C MET A 158 5.48 -9.70 -3.32
N ARG A 159 5.10 -8.59 -3.97
CA ARG A 159 3.70 -8.26 -4.29
C ARG A 159 3.06 -9.30 -5.18
N ALA A 160 3.75 -9.75 -6.22
CA ALA A 160 3.24 -10.74 -7.16
C ALA A 160 2.99 -12.10 -6.50
N VAL A 161 3.94 -12.59 -5.70
CA VAL A 161 3.79 -13.85 -4.95
C VAL A 161 2.66 -13.73 -3.92
N MET A 162 2.64 -12.66 -3.13
CA MET A 162 1.59 -12.42 -2.14
C MET A 162 0.22 -12.36 -2.79
N ALA A 163 0.07 -11.60 -3.89
CA ALA A 163 -1.18 -11.49 -4.62
C ALA A 163 -1.64 -12.84 -5.19
N ALA A 164 -0.74 -13.61 -5.78
CA ALA A 164 -1.09 -14.91 -6.35
C ALA A 164 -1.56 -15.91 -5.29
N LEU A 165 -0.86 -15.98 -4.16
CA LEU A 165 -1.30 -16.80 -3.02
C LEU A 165 -2.63 -16.32 -2.44
N LEU A 166 -2.85 -15.01 -2.37
CA LEU A 166 -4.12 -14.44 -1.91
C LEU A 166 -5.28 -14.79 -2.85
N VAL A 167 -5.04 -14.72 -4.16
CA VAL A 167 -6.07 -15.04 -5.18
C VAL A 167 -6.46 -16.52 -5.10
N VAL A 168 -5.47 -17.41 -4.95
CA VAL A 168 -5.74 -18.84 -4.98
C VAL A 168 -6.21 -19.37 -3.63
N PHE A 169 -5.58 -18.98 -2.51
CA PHE A 169 -5.81 -19.55 -1.17
C PHE A 169 -6.36 -18.55 -0.13
N GLY A 170 -6.63 -17.30 -0.54
CA GLY A 170 -7.05 -16.25 0.39
C GLY A 170 -8.39 -16.55 1.07
N LEU A 171 -9.35 -17.11 0.33
CA LEU A 171 -10.64 -17.49 0.90
C LEU A 171 -10.52 -18.62 1.93
N ASP A 172 -9.73 -19.65 1.64
CA ASP A 172 -9.53 -20.76 2.60
C ASP A 172 -8.82 -20.28 3.85
N THR A 173 -7.87 -19.36 3.68
CA THR A 173 -7.16 -18.76 4.81
C THR A 173 -8.11 -17.91 5.65
N ALA A 174 -8.97 -17.11 5.02
CA ALA A 174 -9.99 -16.32 5.72
C ALA A 174 -10.98 -17.22 6.47
N ASP A 175 -11.41 -18.32 5.85
CA ASP A 175 -12.28 -19.31 6.50
C ASP A 175 -11.60 -20.03 7.67
N ALA A 176 -10.32 -20.39 7.52
CA ALA A 176 -9.55 -20.99 8.61
C ALA A 176 -9.41 -20.04 9.80
N ILE A 177 -9.07 -18.77 9.56
CA ILE A 177 -8.97 -17.74 10.60
C ILE A 177 -10.33 -17.53 11.26
N ARG A 178 -11.42 -17.44 10.48
CA ARG A 178 -12.78 -17.27 10.99
C ARG A 178 -13.17 -18.41 11.94
N ARG A 179 -12.90 -19.67 11.56
CA ARG A 179 -13.21 -20.85 12.41
C ARG A 179 -12.48 -20.77 13.75
N VAL A 180 -11.18 -20.49 13.72
CA VAL A 180 -10.37 -20.36 14.95
C VAL A 180 -10.87 -19.21 15.84
N ALA A 181 -11.25 -18.07 15.23
CA ALA A 181 -11.77 -16.93 15.97
C ALA A 181 -13.12 -17.24 16.65
N LEU A 182 -14.03 -17.92 15.95
CA LEU A 182 -15.33 -18.33 16.51
C LEU A 182 -15.16 -19.37 17.62
N GLU A 183 -14.31 -20.39 17.42
CA GLU A 183 -14.01 -21.40 18.45
C GLU A 183 -13.42 -20.76 19.72
N SER A 184 -12.53 -19.78 19.56
CA SER A 184 -11.95 -19.03 20.67
C SER A 184 -13.01 -18.20 21.40
N TYR A 185 -13.87 -17.50 20.66
CA TYR A 185 -14.97 -16.71 21.22
C TYR A 185 -15.97 -17.58 21.99
N ASP A 186 -16.35 -18.73 21.42
CA ASP A 186 -17.26 -19.68 22.06
C ASP A 186 -16.63 -20.33 23.30
N GLY A 187 -15.32 -20.56 23.29
CA GLY A 187 -14.56 -21.03 24.44
C GLY A 187 -14.58 -20.01 25.59
N ILE A 188 -14.32 -18.74 25.30
CA ILE A 188 -14.36 -17.66 26.29
C ILE A 188 -15.78 -17.45 26.82
N THR A 189 -16.79 -17.46 25.93
CA THR A 189 -18.19 -17.33 26.30
C THR A 189 -18.63 -18.47 27.22
N ARG A 190 -18.27 -19.72 26.88
CA ARG A 190 -18.55 -20.89 27.73
C ARG A 190 -17.85 -20.80 29.07
N TRP A 191 -16.60 -20.35 29.10
CA TRP A 191 -15.87 -20.12 30.34
C TRP A 191 -16.54 -19.06 31.21
N MET A 192 -16.96 -17.94 30.63
CA MET A 192 -17.65 -16.86 31.34
C MET A 192 -19.01 -17.30 31.90
N ASN A 193 -19.73 -18.16 31.18
CA ASN A 193 -21.06 -18.65 31.55
C ASN A 193 -21.01 -19.94 32.40
N ASN A 194 -19.84 -20.46 32.75
CA ASN A 194 -19.72 -21.64 33.60
C ASN A 194 -20.09 -21.27 35.06
N PRO A 195 -21.10 -21.91 35.68
CA PRO A 195 -21.55 -21.61 37.04
C PRO A 195 -20.44 -21.72 38.09
N ASP A 196 -19.44 -22.58 37.90
CA ASP A 196 -18.31 -22.72 38.84
C ASP A 196 -17.45 -21.44 38.95
N ASN A 197 -17.46 -20.61 37.92
CA ASN A 197 -16.75 -19.34 37.87
C ASN A 197 -17.57 -18.18 38.47
N ALA A 198 -18.90 -18.33 38.58
CA ALA A 198 -19.78 -17.37 39.24
C ALA A 198 -19.52 -17.35 40.76
N PHE A 199 -19.38 -18.53 41.40
CA PHE A 199 -19.06 -18.66 42.83
C PHE A 199 -17.68 -18.10 43.24
N ARG A 200 -16.81 -17.77 42.27
CA ARG A 200 -15.52 -17.12 42.53
C ARG A 200 -15.66 -15.60 42.59
N LYS A 201 -16.63 -14.99 41.89
CA LYS A 201 -16.90 -13.54 41.96
C LYS A 201 -17.47 -13.12 43.32
N ASP A 202 -18.22 -14.02 43.96
CA ASP A 202 -18.88 -13.76 45.26
C ASP A 202 -17.91 -13.89 46.45
N ARG A 203 -16.68 -14.36 46.18
CA ARG A 203 -15.63 -14.62 47.17
C ARG A 203 -14.51 -13.58 47.17
N VAL A 204 -14.80 -12.34 46.73
CA VAL A 204 -13.94 -11.20 47.04
C VAL A 204 -14.26 -10.77 48.47
N PRO A 205 -13.41 -11.05 49.49
CA PRO A 205 -13.66 -10.56 50.82
C PRO A 205 -13.64 -9.03 50.79
N GLY A 206 -14.76 -8.43 51.15
CA GLY A 206 -14.83 -6.99 51.40
C GLY A 206 -13.76 -6.59 52.40
N THR A 207 -12.93 -5.64 52.00
CA THR A 207 -12.16 -4.80 52.91
C THR A 207 -13.09 -4.02 53.82
#